data_AF-A0A9R0W762-F1
#
_entry.id   AF-A0A9R0W762-F1
#
_cell.length_a   1.000
_cell.length_b   1.000
_cell.length_c   1.000
_cell.angle_alpha   90.00
_cell.angle_beta   90.00
_cell.angle_gamma   90.00
#
_symmetry.space_group_name_H-M   'P 1'
#
loop_
_entity.id
_entity.type
_entity.pdbx_description
1 polymer ?
#
loop_
_entity_poly.entity_id
_entity_poly.type
_entity_poly.pdbx_seq_one_letter_code
_entity_poly.pdbx_strand_id
1 'polypeptide(L)'
;MLDGLEDASIEMDEAKARLHEIIISNAKADNTNGSVEFPWMVDGAGLPPNASELLPKMAKLTKQVTAQVKLLAEGEEEKLALTSSFSRYDQAKALGKTTIDVARIAAGLPCGSESFLLMFARWKKLERDLYNERKDRFDITQIPDVYDSCKYDLVHNAHLNLKGLEELYKVAQLLADGVIPNEYGINPKQKLKIGSKIARRLMGKVLIDLRNTREEAICVADPKFTEDEALFLPTKEVEHQQKIQESHIHSLMNVLRYCNLDESLHGEDSLVCQSTLDRLHRTRELDYMSNIVLRMFENTEVPLEDEKRFRIEMTFSRGADLSPLEDKTSETSPLLQEHTLPIMGPERLQEVGSCLTLDKFEKMVRPFAMPPEDFPPATPQALGYFSKGAGVLERLASFWPFHKGAANGKITEKAANCQK
;
A
#
# COMPACT_ATOMS: atom_id res chain seq x y z
N MET A 1 -1.69 9.04 15.72
CA MET A 1 -1.14 8.29 14.57
C MET A 1 -0.72 6.92 15.07
N LEU A 2 -1.23 5.83 14.49
CA LEU A 2 -0.76 4.46 14.76
C LEU A 2 0.52 4.13 13.97
N ASP A 3 1.24 5.14 13.51
CA ASP A 3 2.33 4.95 12.57
C ASP A 3 3.61 4.56 13.31
N GLY A 4 3.97 3.28 13.23
CA GLY A 4 5.24 2.73 13.72
C GLY A 4 6.29 2.59 12.62
N LEU A 5 6.08 3.21 11.45
CA LEU A 5 6.99 3.09 10.32
C LEU A 5 8.37 3.70 10.63
N GLU A 6 8.42 4.83 11.35
CA GLU A 6 9.68 5.44 11.81
C GLU A 6 10.45 4.49 12.73
N ASP A 7 9.76 3.77 13.62
CA ASP A 7 10.35 2.84 14.59
C ASP A 7 11.02 1.63 13.92
N ALA A 8 10.62 1.29 12.69
CA ALA A 8 11.12 0.16 11.90
C ALA A 8 12.07 0.55 10.75
N SER A 9 12.31 1.86 10.55
CA SER A 9 13.08 2.39 9.42
C SER A 9 14.45 1.72 9.26
N ILE A 10 15.21 1.56 10.35
CA ILE A 10 16.54 0.96 10.34
C ILE A 10 16.50 -0.50 9.84
N GLU A 11 15.61 -1.33 10.40
CA GLU A 11 15.49 -2.72 9.99
C GLU A 11 14.97 -2.90 8.56
N MET A 12 14.08 -2.00 8.11
CA MET A 12 13.62 -1.96 6.72
C MET A 12 14.76 -1.58 5.78
N ASP A 13 15.56 -0.57 6.11
CA ASP A 13 16.73 -0.16 5.31
C ASP A 13 17.75 -1.29 5.20
N GLU A 14 17.98 -2.05 6.30
CA GLU A 14 18.82 -3.26 6.27
C GLU A 14 18.24 -4.35 5.37
N ALA A 15 16.92 -4.57 5.40
CA ALA A 15 16.26 -5.54 4.52
C ALA A 15 16.40 -5.13 3.04
N LYS A 16 16.14 -3.85 2.73
CA LYS A 16 16.28 -3.28 1.38
C LYS A 16 17.73 -3.35 0.88
N ALA A 17 18.71 -3.07 1.74
CA ALA A 17 20.12 -3.19 1.38
C ALA A 17 20.52 -4.64 1.03
N ARG A 18 20.10 -5.61 1.85
CA ARG A 18 20.33 -7.03 1.55
C ARG A 18 19.63 -7.49 0.28
N LEU A 19 18.39 -7.03 0.06
CA LEU A 19 17.64 -7.33 -1.15
C LEU A 19 18.34 -6.76 -2.40
N HIS A 20 18.90 -5.55 -2.30
CA HIS A 20 19.72 -4.94 -3.34
C HIS A 20 20.95 -5.79 -3.65
N GLU A 21 21.67 -6.22 -2.61
CA GLU A 21 22.82 -7.12 -2.77
C GLU A 21 22.43 -8.43 -3.46
N ILE A 22 21.28 -9.02 -3.15
CA ILE A 22 20.82 -10.27 -3.76
C ILE A 22 20.52 -10.08 -5.25
N ILE A 23 19.75 -9.06 -5.62
CA ILE A 23 19.40 -8.78 -7.02
C ILE A 23 20.66 -8.50 -7.86
N ILE A 24 21.61 -7.74 -7.30
CA ILE A 24 22.85 -7.39 -8.00
C ILE A 24 23.87 -8.55 -7.98
N SER A 25 23.94 -9.36 -6.93
CA SER A 25 24.91 -10.46 -6.83
C SER A 25 24.49 -11.68 -7.66
N ASN A 26 23.20 -11.90 -7.87
CA ASN A 26 22.73 -12.87 -8.86
C ASN A 26 23.25 -12.54 -10.28
N ALA A 27 23.54 -11.26 -10.58
CA ALA A 27 24.23 -10.86 -11.82
C ALA A 27 25.68 -11.36 -11.95
N LYS A 28 26.33 -11.70 -10.83
CA LYS A 28 27.73 -12.14 -10.79
C LYS A 28 27.89 -13.66 -10.77
N ALA A 29 26.83 -14.39 -10.41
CA ALA A 29 26.83 -15.85 -10.26
C ALA A 29 26.67 -16.61 -11.59
N ASP A 30 26.29 -15.93 -12.69
CA ASP A 30 26.19 -16.53 -14.04
C ASP A 30 27.53 -17.08 -14.60
N ASN A 31 28.64 -16.96 -13.86
CA ASN A 31 29.94 -17.58 -14.19
C ASN A 31 30.31 -18.79 -13.32
N THR A 32 29.46 -19.25 -12.41
CA THR A 32 29.72 -20.46 -11.60
C THR A 32 28.44 -21.24 -11.35
N ASN A 33 28.41 -22.51 -11.79
CA ASN A 33 27.31 -23.49 -11.66
C ASN A 33 26.91 -23.79 -10.21
N GLY A 34 26.29 -22.83 -9.52
CA GLY A 34 25.63 -23.04 -8.23
C GLY A 34 24.49 -22.04 -8.10
N SER A 35 23.25 -22.50 -8.25
CA SER A 35 22.09 -21.69 -7.92
C SER A 35 22.17 -21.34 -6.44
N VAL A 36 22.38 -20.06 -6.11
CA VAL A 36 22.17 -19.58 -4.75
C VAL A 36 20.65 -19.54 -4.55
N GLU A 37 20.09 -20.69 -4.22
CA GLU A 37 18.69 -20.80 -3.84
C GLU A 37 18.58 -20.12 -2.49
N PHE A 38 17.81 -19.03 -2.41
CA PHE A 38 17.52 -18.32 -1.16
C PHE A 38 16.21 -18.90 -0.62
N PRO A 39 16.22 -20.04 0.10
CA PRO A 39 15.01 -20.84 0.33
C PRO A 39 14.04 -20.14 1.29
N TRP A 40 14.49 -19.04 1.91
CA TRP A 40 13.71 -18.20 2.82
C TRP A 40 12.97 -17.04 2.12
N MET A 41 13.25 -16.72 0.85
CA MET A 41 12.58 -15.67 0.07
C MET A 41 11.43 -16.22 -0.77
N VAL A 42 10.50 -16.95 -0.14
CA VAL A 42 9.37 -17.60 -0.81
C VAL A 42 8.11 -16.73 -0.90
N ASP A 43 8.09 -15.58 -0.25
CA ASP A 43 6.95 -14.64 -0.32
C ASP A 43 6.83 -14.02 -1.70
N GLY A 44 5.59 -13.92 -2.20
CA GLY A 44 5.26 -13.28 -3.45
C GLY A 44 5.86 -13.97 -4.67
N ALA A 45 6.04 -15.29 -4.63
CA ALA A 45 6.77 -16.08 -5.64
C ALA A 45 8.29 -15.85 -5.70
N GLY A 46 8.83 -14.97 -4.84
CA GLY A 46 10.27 -14.73 -4.72
C GLY A 46 10.86 -13.90 -5.86
N LEU A 47 12.16 -13.62 -5.77
CA LEU A 47 12.87 -12.92 -6.83
C LEU A 47 13.18 -13.86 -8.01
N PRO A 48 12.95 -13.42 -9.26
CA PRO A 48 13.30 -14.22 -10.43
C PRO A 48 14.82 -14.38 -10.55
N PRO A 49 15.32 -15.52 -11.06
CA PRO A 49 16.76 -15.77 -11.17
C PRO A 49 17.47 -14.74 -12.07
N ASN A 50 16.77 -14.22 -13.08
CA ASN A 50 17.27 -13.19 -14.00
C ASN A 50 16.92 -11.75 -13.55
N ALA A 51 16.65 -11.51 -12.26
CA ALA A 51 16.27 -10.18 -11.75
C ALA A 51 17.28 -9.07 -12.12
N SER A 52 18.56 -9.40 -12.18
CA SER A 52 19.64 -8.50 -12.61
C SER A 52 19.50 -8.02 -14.06
N GLU A 53 19.01 -8.87 -14.95
CA GLU A 53 18.77 -8.55 -16.37
C GLU A 53 17.46 -7.77 -16.57
N LEU A 54 16.48 -8.02 -15.69
CA LEU A 54 15.19 -7.33 -15.72
C LEU A 54 15.31 -5.86 -15.32
N LEU A 55 16.24 -5.49 -14.44
CA LEU A 55 16.45 -4.10 -14.01
C LEU A 55 16.80 -3.14 -15.17
N PRO A 56 17.83 -3.39 -16.01
CA PRO A 56 18.09 -2.59 -17.20
C PRO A 56 16.92 -2.56 -18.19
N LYS A 57 16.23 -3.70 -18.36
CA LYS A 57 15.05 -3.78 -19.23
C LYS A 57 13.93 -2.88 -18.72
N MET A 58 13.66 -2.89 -17.42
CA MET A 58 12.68 -2.03 -16.76
C MET A 58 13.04 -0.55 -16.96
N ALA A 59 14.27 -0.14 -16.67
CA ALA A 59 14.68 1.26 -16.86
C ALA A 59 14.58 1.74 -18.31
N LYS A 60 14.94 0.88 -19.28
CA LYS A 60 14.78 1.18 -20.72
C LYS A 60 13.31 1.39 -21.09
N LEU A 61 12.43 0.51 -20.64
CA LEU A 61 11.00 0.59 -20.90
C LEU A 61 10.35 1.79 -20.20
N THR A 62 10.73 2.09 -18.94
CA THR A 62 10.30 3.31 -18.23
C THR A 62 10.68 4.56 -19.03
N LYS A 63 11.92 4.66 -19.52
CA LYS A 63 12.37 5.78 -20.36
C LYS A 63 11.57 5.90 -21.66
N GLN A 64 11.20 4.78 -22.29
CA GLN A 64 10.36 4.74 -23.49
C GLN A 64 8.93 5.25 -23.21
N VAL A 65 8.34 4.87 -22.09
CA VAL A 65 7.02 5.37 -21.67
C VAL A 65 7.09 6.87 -21.37
N THR A 66 8.09 7.31 -20.59
CA THR A 66 8.30 8.73 -20.27
C THR A 66 8.44 9.60 -21.51
N ALA A 67 9.18 9.14 -22.53
CA ALA A 67 9.34 9.87 -23.78
C ALA A 67 8.01 10.04 -24.55
N GLN A 68 7.13 9.04 -24.54
CA GLN A 68 5.81 9.14 -25.16
C GLN A 68 4.90 10.12 -24.42
N VAL A 69 4.87 10.05 -23.09
CA VAL A 69 4.07 10.98 -22.26
C VAL A 69 4.57 12.42 -22.43
N LYS A 70 5.87 12.63 -22.60
CA LYS A 70 6.45 13.94 -22.92
C LYS A 70 5.86 14.55 -24.19
N LEU A 71 5.78 13.76 -25.27
CA LEU A 71 5.22 14.21 -26.55
C LEU A 71 3.73 14.55 -26.43
N LEU A 72 2.98 13.79 -25.62
CA LEU A 72 1.58 14.10 -25.33
C LEU A 72 1.43 15.43 -24.58
N ALA A 73 2.30 15.70 -23.60
CA ALA A 73 2.31 16.96 -22.86
C ALA A 73 2.66 18.16 -23.75
N GLU A 74 3.69 18.05 -24.58
CA GLU A 74 4.08 19.10 -25.54
C GLU A 74 2.95 19.38 -26.56
N GLY A 75 2.28 18.34 -27.05
CA GLY A 75 1.15 18.48 -27.98
C GLY A 75 -0.11 19.08 -27.36
N GLU A 76 -0.36 18.87 -26.06
CA GLU A 76 -1.46 19.52 -25.33
C GLU A 76 -1.20 21.02 -25.20
N GLU A 77 0.03 21.42 -24.84
CA GLU A 77 0.42 22.83 -24.73
C GLU A 77 0.31 23.57 -26.07
N GLU A 78 0.72 22.94 -27.19
CA GLU A 78 0.58 23.52 -28.53
C GLU A 78 -0.90 23.72 -28.91
N LYS A 79 -1.77 22.75 -28.61
CA LYS A 79 -3.23 22.89 -28.84
C LYS A 79 -3.85 23.99 -27.98
N LEU A 80 -3.42 24.12 -26.72
CA LEU A 80 -3.89 25.19 -25.83
C LEU A 80 -3.41 26.56 -26.30
N ALA A 81 -2.18 26.66 -26.81
CA ALA A 81 -1.63 27.89 -27.38
C ALA A 81 -2.38 28.33 -28.65
N LEU A 82 -2.81 27.39 -29.49
CA LEU A 82 -3.55 27.65 -30.74
C LEU A 82 -5.02 28.03 -30.53
N THR A 83 -5.65 27.57 -29.44
CA THR A 83 -7.11 27.71 -29.27
C THR A 83 -7.54 29.01 -28.59
N SER A 84 -6.61 29.84 -28.10
CA SER A 84 -6.83 31.12 -27.37
C SER A 84 -7.90 31.08 -26.28
N SER A 85 -8.39 29.90 -25.90
CA SER A 85 -9.30 29.69 -24.80
C SER A 85 -8.44 29.22 -23.65
N PHE A 86 -8.04 30.16 -22.78
CA PHE A 86 -7.69 29.82 -21.40
C PHE A 86 -8.95 29.24 -20.74
N SER A 87 -9.23 27.96 -21.00
CA SER A 87 -10.18 27.22 -20.19
C SER A 87 -9.53 27.07 -18.83
N ARG A 88 -9.90 27.98 -17.94
CA ARG A 88 -9.63 27.96 -16.49
C ARG A 88 -10.33 26.75 -15.87
N TYR A 89 -9.93 25.54 -16.24
CA TYR A 89 -10.43 24.30 -15.67
C TYR A 89 -9.25 23.40 -15.30
N ASP A 90 -8.60 23.78 -14.21
CA ASP A 90 -7.81 22.90 -13.34
C ASP A 90 -7.77 23.47 -11.91
N GLN A 91 -8.82 24.20 -11.49
CA GLN A 91 -9.07 24.39 -10.06
C GLN A 91 -9.71 23.11 -9.54
N ALA A 92 -8.87 22.25 -8.98
CA ALA A 92 -9.18 21.01 -8.29
C ALA A 92 -10.57 21.04 -7.62
N LYS A 93 -11.51 20.30 -8.21
CA LYS A 93 -12.75 19.88 -7.55
C LYS A 93 -13.02 18.42 -7.87
N ALA A 94 -12.01 17.58 -7.66
CA ALA A 94 -12.10 16.13 -7.78
C ALA A 94 -12.37 15.52 -6.39
N LEU A 95 -13.65 15.51 -6.02
CA LEU A 95 -14.17 14.54 -5.04
C LEU A 95 -15.15 13.64 -5.80
N GLY A 96 -14.67 12.46 -6.21
CA GLY A 96 -15.51 11.29 -6.48
C GLY A 96 -16.59 11.38 -7.56
N LYS A 97 -16.47 12.25 -8.56
CA LYS A 97 -17.45 12.30 -9.67
C LYS A 97 -16.96 11.41 -10.82
N THR A 98 -17.36 10.15 -10.82
CA THR A 98 -17.11 9.15 -11.89
C THR A 98 -17.45 9.67 -13.29
N THR A 99 -18.46 10.55 -13.40
CA THR A 99 -18.85 11.19 -14.67
C THR A 99 -17.78 12.09 -15.28
N ILE A 100 -16.88 12.65 -14.47
CA ILE A 100 -15.79 13.51 -14.96
C ILE A 100 -14.73 12.67 -15.68
N ASP A 101 -14.35 11.53 -15.11
CA ASP A 101 -13.30 10.68 -15.68
C ASP A 101 -13.74 10.04 -17.00
N VAL A 102 -15.01 9.60 -17.11
CA VAL A 102 -15.55 9.08 -18.39
C VAL A 102 -15.44 10.13 -19.52
N ALA A 103 -15.80 11.39 -19.25
CA ALA A 103 -15.71 12.46 -20.23
C ALA A 103 -14.25 12.79 -20.60
N ARG A 104 -13.33 12.75 -19.64
CA ARG A 104 -11.90 12.96 -19.87
C ARG A 104 -11.29 11.85 -20.72
N ILE A 105 -11.58 10.60 -20.39
CA ILE A 105 -11.13 9.42 -21.15
C ILE A 105 -11.65 9.51 -22.59
N ALA A 106 -12.93 9.85 -22.77
CA ALA A 106 -13.52 10.07 -24.10
C ALA A 106 -12.86 11.23 -24.87
N ALA A 107 -12.38 12.26 -24.17
CA ALA A 107 -11.62 13.37 -24.74
C ALA A 107 -10.13 13.06 -24.99
N GLY A 108 -9.67 11.84 -24.67
CA GLY A 108 -8.28 11.44 -24.83
C GLY A 108 -7.34 11.97 -23.74
N LEU A 109 -7.87 12.44 -22.60
CA LEU A 109 -7.10 12.99 -21.49
C LEU A 109 -6.83 11.94 -20.41
N PRO A 110 -5.80 12.12 -19.55
CA PRO A 110 -5.55 11.22 -18.43
C PRO A 110 -6.69 11.24 -17.38
N CYS A 111 -6.92 10.08 -16.77
CA CYS A 111 -7.87 9.84 -15.69
C CYS A 111 -7.43 10.49 -14.36
N GLY A 112 -8.38 10.75 -13.44
CA GLY A 112 -8.07 11.18 -12.07
C GLY A 112 -7.73 12.66 -11.95
N SER A 113 -8.18 13.49 -12.90
CA SER A 113 -7.83 14.92 -13.01
C SER A 113 -6.32 15.19 -13.15
N GLU A 114 -5.52 14.19 -13.57
CA GLU A 114 -4.11 14.37 -13.95
C GLU A 114 -4.05 15.01 -15.35
N SER A 115 -3.23 16.06 -15.53
CA SER A 115 -2.90 16.61 -16.86
C SER A 115 -1.71 15.87 -17.48
N PHE A 116 -1.48 15.99 -18.78
CA PHE A 116 -0.31 15.31 -19.39
C PHE A 116 1.02 15.81 -18.81
N LEU A 117 1.09 17.08 -18.38
CA LEU A 117 2.25 17.62 -17.70
C LEU A 117 2.52 16.94 -16.35
N LEU A 118 1.47 16.70 -15.55
CA LEU A 118 1.58 15.99 -14.28
C LEU A 118 1.95 14.52 -14.49
N MET A 119 1.32 13.87 -15.46
CA MET A 119 1.64 12.50 -15.87
C MET A 119 3.12 12.39 -16.31
N PHE A 120 3.60 13.34 -17.11
CA PHE A 120 5.01 13.40 -17.51
C PHE A 120 5.93 13.61 -16.30
N ALA A 121 5.57 14.50 -15.37
CA ALA A 121 6.37 14.74 -14.17
C ALA A 121 6.48 13.46 -13.31
N ARG A 122 5.39 12.69 -13.16
CA ARG A 122 5.37 11.40 -12.49
C ARG A 122 6.31 10.39 -13.16
N TRP A 123 6.12 10.13 -14.45
CA TRP A 123 6.99 9.20 -15.20
C TRP A 123 8.45 9.64 -15.25
N LYS A 124 8.71 10.95 -15.34
CA LYS A 124 10.08 11.48 -15.34
C LYS A 124 10.78 11.33 -13.99
N LYS A 125 10.03 11.46 -12.89
CA LYS A 125 10.52 11.17 -11.55
C LYS A 125 10.93 9.70 -11.44
N LEU A 126 10.06 8.78 -11.85
CA LEU A 126 10.35 7.33 -11.85
C LEU A 126 11.57 6.98 -12.70
N GLU A 127 11.69 7.53 -13.90
CA GLU A 127 12.86 7.33 -14.77
C GLU A 127 14.17 7.73 -14.06
N ARG A 128 14.18 8.90 -13.40
CA ARG A 128 15.36 9.43 -12.72
C ARG A 128 15.70 8.67 -11.45
N ASP A 129 14.68 8.33 -10.66
CA ASP A 129 14.85 7.75 -9.34
C ASP A 129 15.21 6.26 -9.47
N LEU A 130 14.65 5.54 -10.45
CA LEU A 130 14.94 4.13 -10.69
C LEU A 130 16.40 3.86 -11.10
N TYR A 131 16.97 4.70 -11.98
CA TYR A 131 18.31 4.47 -12.52
C TYR A 131 19.14 5.76 -12.58
N ASN A 132 20.24 5.76 -11.83
CA ASN A 132 21.18 6.86 -11.79
C ASN A 132 22.24 6.69 -12.89
N GLU A 133 22.02 7.31 -14.05
CA GLU A 133 22.93 7.26 -15.19
C GLU A 133 24.38 7.70 -14.85
N ARG A 134 24.57 8.62 -13.90
CA ARG A 134 25.91 9.12 -13.53
C ARG A 134 26.70 8.12 -12.70
N LYS A 135 26.02 7.33 -11.88
CA LYS A 135 26.62 6.35 -10.97
C LYS A 135 26.50 4.92 -11.48
N ASP A 136 25.85 4.71 -12.62
CA ASP A 136 25.52 3.40 -13.18
C ASP A 136 24.92 2.47 -12.11
N ARG A 137 23.89 2.98 -11.40
CA ARG A 137 23.30 2.31 -10.24
C ARG A 137 21.78 2.35 -10.28
N PHE A 138 21.18 1.19 -10.09
CA PHE A 138 19.74 1.03 -9.89
C PHE A 138 19.34 1.24 -8.43
N ASP A 139 18.22 1.91 -8.23
CA ASP A 139 17.52 1.98 -6.95
C ASP A 139 16.31 1.05 -6.98
N ILE A 140 16.45 -0.11 -6.34
CA ILE A 140 15.41 -1.14 -6.32
C ILE A 140 14.18 -0.71 -5.52
N THR A 141 14.31 0.30 -4.65
CA THR A 141 13.18 0.80 -3.84
C THR A 141 12.13 1.50 -4.69
N GLN A 142 12.44 1.81 -5.95
CA GLN A 142 11.52 2.40 -6.92
C GLN A 142 10.75 1.36 -7.74
N ILE A 143 11.05 0.06 -7.57
CA ILE A 143 10.32 -1.03 -8.27
C ILE A 143 8.83 -1.00 -7.94
N PRO A 144 8.39 -0.87 -6.66
CA PRO A 144 6.96 -0.77 -6.33
C PRO A 144 6.29 0.43 -7.01
N ASP A 145 6.92 1.62 -6.96
CA ASP A 145 6.37 2.84 -7.57
C ASP A 145 6.20 2.72 -9.10
N VAL A 146 7.14 2.05 -9.78
CA VAL A 146 7.05 1.76 -11.22
C VAL A 146 5.94 0.75 -11.50
N TYR A 147 5.85 -0.33 -10.70
CA TYR A 147 4.78 -1.32 -10.81
C TYR A 147 3.40 -0.69 -10.68
N ASP A 148 3.17 0.09 -9.61
CA ASP A 148 1.90 0.76 -9.34
C ASP A 148 1.53 1.74 -10.45
N SER A 149 2.51 2.52 -10.93
CA SER A 149 2.29 3.46 -12.04
C SER A 149 1.91 2.74 -13.33
N CYS A 150 2.53 1.58 -13.62
CA CYS A 150 2.14 0.77 -14.76
C CYS A 150 0.73 0.22 -14.61
N LYS A 151 0.41 -0.34 -13.44
CA LYS A 151 -0.90 -0.91 -13.13
C LYS A 151 -1.98 0.15 -13.28
N TYR A 152 -1.78 1.32 -12.66
CA TYR A 152 -2.70 2.45 -12.75
C TYR A 152 -2.93 2.88 -14.21
N ASP A 153 -1.86 3.07 -14.99
CA ASP A 153 -1.99 3.55 -16.36
C ASP A 153 -2.59 2.48 -17.31
N LEU A 154 -2.36 1.18 -17.06
CA LEU A 154 -3.02 0.10 -17.80
C LEU A 154 -4.51 -0.02 -17.47
N VAL A 155 -4.91 0.22 -16.23
CA VAL A 155 -6.32 0.15 -15.81
C VAL A 155 -7.10 1.40 -16.21
N HIS A 156 -6.53 2.59 -15.97
CA HIS A 156 -7.25 3.86 -16.08
C HIS A 156 -6.90 4.68 -17.32
N ASN A 157 -5.72 4.45 -17.92
CA ASN A 157 -5.21 5.25 -19.04
C ASN A 157 -4.93 4.41 -20.31
N ALA A 158 -5.54 3.23 -20.44
CA ALA A 158 -5.36 2.33 -21.58
C ALA A 158 -5.64 2.99 -22.93
N HIS A 159 -6.57 3.96 -22.98
CA HIS A 159 -6.93 4.72 -24.18
C HIS A 159 -5.76 5.54 -24.76
N LEU A 160 -4.74 5.85 -23.94
CA LEU A 160 -3.54 6.55 -24.39
C LEU A 160 -2.63 5.67 -25.26
N ASN A 161 -2.82 4.35 -25.26
CA ASN A 161 -2.09 3.39 -26.10
C ASN A 161 -0.55 3.53 -26.03
N LEU A 162 -0.02 3.71 -24.81
CA LEU A 162 1.42 3.87 -24.58
C LEU A 162 2.17 2.59 -24.94
N LYS A 163 3.00 2.65 -25.99
CA LYS A 163 3.74 1.49 -26.51
C LYS A 163 4.78 1.01 -25.51
N GLY A 164 4.77 -0.28 -25.21
CA GLY A 164 5.70 -0.90 -24.27
C GLY A 164 5.25 -0.84 -22.81
N LEU A 165 4.12 -0.19 -22.48
CA LEU A 165 3.60 -0.14 -21.11
C LEU A 165 3.22 -1.53 -20.59
N GLU A 166 2.58 -2.38 -21.40
CA GLU A 166 2.25 -3.76 -21.02
C GLU A 166 3.51 -4.59 -20.76
N GLU A 167 4.55 -4.42 -21.57
CA GLU A 167 5.84 -5.10 -21.37
C GLU A 167 6.53 -4.59 -20.11
N LEU A 168 6.49 -3.28 -19.86
CA LEU A 168 7.02 -2.67 -18.66
C LEU A 168 6.31 -3.23 -17.42
N TYR A 169 4.98 -3.32 -17.44
CA TYR A 169 4.19 -3.90 -16.36
C TYR A 169 4.61 -5.34 -16.07
N LYS A 170 4.76 -6.19 -17.10
CA LYS A 170 5.20 -7.59 -16.90
C LYS A 170 6.57 -7.66 -16.23
N VAL A 171 7.52 -6.82 -16.66
CA VAL A 171 8.86 -6.78 -16.07
C VAL A 171 8.82 -6.24 -14.64
N ALA A 172 8.08 -5.15 -14.41
CA ALA A 172 7.93 -4.54 -13.09
C ALA A 172 7.24 -5.50 -12.11
N GLN A 173 6.20 -6.20 -12.53
CA GLN A 173 5.48 -7.20 -11.72
C GLN A 173 6.41 -8.32 -11.27
N LEU A 174 7.17 -8.93 -12.18
CA LEU A 174 8.12 -10.01 -11.83
C LEU A 174 9.14 -9.58 -10.76
N LEU A 175 9.55 -8.31 -10.77
CA LEU A 175 10.45 -7.77 -9.76
C LEU A 175 9.68 -7.40 -8.47
N ALA A 176 8.53 -6.74 -8.59
CA ALA A 176 7.71 -6.27 -7.48
C ALA A 176 7.19 -7.42 -6.60
N ASP A 177 6.75 -8.50 -7.23
CA ASP A 177 6.35 -9.77 -6.60
C ASP A 177 7.37 -10.25 -5.56
N GLY A 178 8.67 -10.19 -5.89
CA GLY A 178 9.75 -10.52 -4.97
C GLY A 178 10.21 -9.37 -4.07
N VAL A 179 10.09 -8.11 -4.53
CA VAL A 179 10.61 -6.95 -3.80
C VAL A 179 9.68 -6.51 -2.68
N ILE A 180 8.42 -6.23 -2.99
CA ILE A 180 7.42 -5.65 -2.07
C ILE A 180 7.33 -6.42 -0.74
N PRO A 181 7.07 -7.74 -0.72
CA PRO A 181 6.92 -8.46 0.53
C PRO A 181 8.24 -8.58 1.33
N ASN A 182 9.39 -8.47 0.65
CA ASN A 182 10.70 -8.61 1.26
C ASN A 182 11.32 -7.27 1.71
N GLU A 183 10.73 -6.13 1.34
CA GLU A 183 11.03 -4.82 1.95
C GLU A 183 10.68 -4.82 3.45
N TYR A 184 9.66 -5.59 3.85
CA TYR A 184 9.23 -5.77 5.24
C TYR A 184 9.95 -6.92 5.95
N GLY A 185 11.09 -7.35 5.42
CA GLY A 185 11.97 -8.39 5.98
C GLY A 185 12.19 -9.54 4.99
N ILE A 186 13.42 -10.01 4.88
CA ILE A 186 13.80 -11.03 3.89
C ILE A 186 13.65 -12.46 4.41
N ASN A 187 13.53 -12.65 5.73
CA ASN A 187 13.34 -13.95 6.38
C ASN A 187 12.31 -13.86 7.51
N PRO A 188 11.72 -14.98 7.99
CA PRO A 188 10.66 -14.96 9.00
C PRO A 188 10.97 -14.18 10.27
N LYS A 189 12.19 -14.29 10.82
CA LYS A 189 12.59 -13.57 12.03
C LYS A 189 12.69 -12.06 11.78
N GLN A 190 13.26 -11.65 10.65
CA GLN A 190 13.32 -10.23 10.29
C GLN A 190 11.93 -9.66 10.00
N LYS A 191 11.05 -10.44 9.34
CA LYS A 191 9.65 -10.08 9.09
C LYS A 191 8.89 -9.85 10.39
N LEU A 192 9.06 -10.73 11.38
CA LEU A 192 8.49 -10.52 12.72
C LEU A 192 9.04 -9.27 13.41
N LYS A 193 10.36 -9.04 13.34
CA LYS A 193 11.00 -7.87 13.96
C LYS A 193 10.50 -6.56 13.37
N ILE A 194 10.42 -6.44 12.05
CA ILE A 194 9.90 -5.25 11.36
C ILE A 194 8.40 -5.10 11.63
N GLY A 195 7.65 -6.19 11.45
CA GLY A 195 6.20 -6.21 11.62
C GLY A 195 5.77 -5.82 13.03
N SER A 196 6.47 -6.32 14.06
CA SER A 196 6.16 -6.00 15.46
C SER A 196 6.38 -4.53 15.82
N LYS A 197 7.30 -3.84 15.14
CA LYS A 197 7.54 -2.40 15.31
C LYS A 197 6.43 -1.57 14.64
N ILE A 198 6.13 -1.86 13.38
CA ILE A 198 5.11 -1.12 12.60
C ILE A 198 3.70 -1.35 13.17
N ALA A 199 3.36 -2.58 13.51
CA ALA A 199 2.03 -2.96 13.98
C ALA A 199 1.84 -2.75 15.50
N ARG A 200 2.86 -2.32 16.25
CA ARG A 200 2.86 -2.29 17.72
C ARG A 200 1.63 -1.62 18.32
N ARG A 201 1.34 -0.41 17.84
CA ARG A 201 0.22 0.42 18.34
C ARG A 201 -1.13 -0.15 17.92
N LEU A 202 -1.24 -0.61 16.66
CA LEU A 202 -2.45 -1.24 16.15
C LEU A 202 -2.78 -2.49 16.96
N MET A 203 -1.78 -3.30 17.25
CA MET A 203 -1.94 -4.54 18.00
C MET A 203 -2.36 -4.29 19.45
N GLY A 204 -1.76 -3.30 20.11
CA GLY A 204 -2.23 -2.87 21.44
C GLY A 204 -3.68 -2.42 21.42
N LYS A 205 -4.10 -1.68 20.39
CA LYS A 205 -5.50 -1.26 20.24
C LYS A 205 -6.43 -2.46 20.04
N VAL A 206 -6.07 -3.42 19.19
CA VAL A 206 -6.86 -4.65 18.98
C VAL A 206 -7.04 -5.40 20.30
N LEU A 207 -6.00 -5.54 21.13
CA LEU A 207 -6.13 -6.20 22.43
C LEU A 207 -7.04 -5.43 23.39
N ILE A 208 -6.96 -4.09 23.42
CA ILE A 208 -7.86 -3.25 24.23
C ILE A 208 -9.31 -3.41 23.76
N ASP A 209 -9.56 -3.34 22.45
CA ASP A 209 -10.90 -3.46 21.87
C ASP A 209 -11.51 -4.83 22.19
N LEU A 210 -10.76 -5.93 22.01
CA LEU A 210 -11.20 -7.29 22.35
C LEU A 210 -11.50 -7.45 23.85
N ARG A 211 -10.64 -6.88 24.71
CA ARG A 211 -10.84 -6.92 26.15
C ARG A 211 -12.10 -6.17 26.57
N ASN A 212 -12.33 -4.97 26.03
CA ASN A 212 -13.52 -4.19 26.29
C ASN A 212 -14.79 -4.94 25.85
N THR A 213 -14.78 -5.56 24.66
CA THR A 213 -15.90 -6.37 24.19
C THR A 213 -16.17 -7.57 25.09
N ARG A 214 -15.13 -8.22 25.63
CA ARG A 214 -15.29 -9.30 26.61
C ARG A 214 -15.89 -8.80 27.92
N GLU A 215 -15.39 -7.69 28.45
CA GLU A 215 -15.88 -7.09 29.71
C GLU A 215 -17.35 -6.65 29.56
N GLU A 216 -17.73 -6.06 28.43
CA GLU A 216 -19.11 -5.71 28.10
C GLU A 216 -20.01 -6.95 28.03
N ALA A 217 -19.59 -8.00 27.31
CA ALA A 217 -20.36 -9.24 27.21
C ALA A 217 -20.60 -9.90 28.57
N ILE A 218 -19.57 -9.94 29.44
CA ILE A 218 -19.67 -10.48 30.79
C ILE A 218 -20.61 -9.62 31.65
N CYS A 219 -20.51 -8.29 31.55
CA CYS A 219 -21.34 -7.36 32.30
C CYS A 219 -22.83 -7.52 31.96
N VAL A 220 -23.15 -7.62 30.67
CA VAL A 220 -24.53 -7.86 30.19
C VAL A 220 -25.07 -9.23 30.63
N ALA A 221 -24.19 -10.24 30.76
CA ALA A 221 -24.57 -11.58 31.17
C ALA A 221 -24.67 -11.78 32.70
N ASP A 222 -24.17 -10.84 33.52
CA ASP A 222 -24.25 -10.94 34.98
C ASP A 222 -25.70 -10.67 35.45
N PRO A 223 -26.34 -11.61 36.17
CA PRO A 223 -27.69 -11.41 36.70
C PRO A 223 -27.82 -10.26 37.72
N LYS A 224 -26.70 -9.68 38.18
CA LYS A 224 -26.69 -8.46 39.03
C LYS A 224 -26.73 -7.16 38.23
N PHE A 225 -26.66 -7.23 36.90
CA PHE A 225 -26.71 -6.07 36.02
C PHE A 225 -28.03 -5.30 36.19
N THR A 226 -27.94 -4.01 36.48
CA THR A 226 -29.12 -3.16 36.69
C THR A 226 -29.46 -2.34 35.44
N GLU A 227 -30.75 -2.11 35.16
CA GLU A 227 -31.20 -1.35 33.97
C GLU A 227 -30.62 0.08 33.88
N ASP A 228 -30.22 0.68 35.00
CA ASP A 228 -29.55 2.00 35.05
C ASP A 228 -28.07 1.95 34.57
N GLU A 229 -27.40 0.80 34.64
CA GLU A 229 -26.03 0.60 34.12
C GLU A 229 -26.02 0.40 32.59
N ALA A 230 -27.15 -0.01 32.00
CA ALA A 230 -27.33 -0.16 30.55
C ALA A 230 -27.28 1.17 29.78
N LEU A 231 -27.60 2.29 30.45
CA LEU A 231 -27.53 3.64 29.87
C LEU A 231 -26.10 4.12 29.58
N PHE A 232 -25.09 3.49 30.21
CA PHE A 232 -23.67 3.80 30.00
C PHE A 232 -22.94 2.81 29.09
N LEU A 233 -23.59 1.70 28.70
CA LEU A 233 -23.03 0.77 27.74
C LEU A 233 -23.18 1.31 26.31
N PRO A 234 -22.11 1.30 25.50
CA PRO A 234 -22.20 1.67 24.09
C PRO A 234 -23.01 0.60 23.31
N THR A 235 -24.33 0.76 23.23
CA THR A 235 -25.28 -0.14 22.54
C THR A 235 -25.17 -0.08 21.01
N LYS A 236 -24.00 -0.43 20.45
CA LYS A 236 -23.79 -0.54 19.00
C LYS A 236 -22.98 -1.79 18.70
N GLU A 237 -23.35 -2.51 17.64
CA GLU A 237 -22.37 -3.34 16.92
C GLU A 237 -21.19 -2.43 16.58
N VAL A 238 -20.09 -2.53 17.34
CA VAL A 238 -18.97 -1.62 17.16
C VAL A 238 -18.06 -2.19 16.08
N GLU A 239 -18.46 -1.98 14.83
CA GLU A 239 -17.58 -2.19 13.69
C GLU A 239 -16.47 -1.12 13.71
N HIS A 240 -15.33 -1.48 14.27
CA HIS A 240 -14.13 -0.64 14.24
C HIS A 240 -13.41 -0.81 12.90
N GLN A 241 -13.82 -0.05 11.88
CA GLN A 241 -13.09 0.00 10.62
C GLN A 241 -11.88 0.94 10.72
N GLN A 242 -10.69 0.36 10.76
CA GLN A 242 -9.42 1.10 10.80
C GLN A 242 -8.83 1.18 9.38
N LYS A 243 -8.65 2.39 8.83
CA LYS A 243 -7.92 2.56 7.57
C LYS A 243 -6.43 2.33 7.80
N ILE A 244 -5.88 1.35 7.11
CA ILE A 244 -4.49 0.89 7.21
C ILE A 244 -3.76 1.27 5.90
N GLN A 245 -2.51 1.72 5.98
CA GLN A 245 -1.65 1.85 4.80
C GLN A 245 -1.06 0.48 4.43
N GLU A 246 -0.59 0.31 3.19
CA GLU A 246 0.01 -0.94 2.70
C GLU A 246 1.10 -1.50 3.65
N SER A 247 1.91 -0.61 4.23
CA SER A 247 2.94 -1.00 5.20
C SER A 247 2.39 -1.66 6.46
N HIS A 248 1.21 -1.26 6.98
CA HIS A 248 0.67 -1.90 8.18
C HIS A 248 -0.01 -3.23 7.89
N ILE A 249 -0.53 -3.51 6.69
CA ILE A 249 -1.13 -4.83 6.40
C ILE A 249 -0.07 -5.92 6.24
N HIS A 250 1.03 -5.65 5.53
CA HIS A 250 2.17 -6.58 5.46
C HIS A 250 2.76 -6.82 6.86
N SER A 251 2.91 -5.76 7.64
CA SER A 251 3.45 -5.83 9.00
C SER A 251 2.57 -6.62 9.95
N LEU A 252 1.26 -6.36 9.94
CA LEU A 252 0.28 -7.10 10.75
C LEU A 252 0.25 -8.57 10.36
N MET A 253 0.19 -8.88 9.06
CA MET A 253 0.22 -10.24 8.55
C MET A 253 1.51 -10.97 8.97
N ASN A 254 2.68 -10.30 8.92
CA ASN A 254 3.94 -10.88 9.36
C ASN A 254 3.95 -11.20 10.87
N VAL A 255 3.34 -10.36 11.71
CA VAL A 255 3.18 -10.67 13.14
C VAL A 255 2.29 -11.91 13.32
N LEU A 256 1.14 -11.99 12.63
CA LEU A 256 0.25 -13.14 12.74
C LEU A 256 0.91 -14.44 12.29
N ARG A 257 1.66 -14.41 11.17
CA ARG A 257 2.37 -15.58 10.61
C ARG A 257 3.48 -16.09 11.53
N TYR A 258 4.23 -15.18 12.14
CA TYR A 258 5.54 -15.50 12.73
C TYR A 258 5.65 -15.23 14.23
N CYS A 259 4.59 -14.80 14.91
CA CYS A 259 4.60 -14.54 16.36
C CYS A 259 5.24 -15.68 17.18
N ASN A 260 4.98 -16.94 16.80
CA ASN A 260 5.53 -18.12 17.45
C ASN A 260 7.06 -18.28 17.35
N LEU A 261 7.74 -17.47 16.54
CA LEU A 261 9.20 -17.46 16.44
C LEU A 261 9.89 -16.61 17.52
N ASP A 262 9.12 -15.85 18.30
CA ASP A 262 9.63 -15.08 19.43
C ASP A 262 10.05 -16.00 20.57
N GLU A 263 11.14 -15.63 21.26
CA GLU A 263 11.72 -16.44 22.33
C GLU A 263 10.76 -16.61 23.52
N SER A 264 9.87 -15.64 23.77
CA SER A 264 8.86 -15.71 24.82
C SER A 264 7.74 -16.72 24.54
N LEU A 265 7.61 -17.19 23.29
CA LEU A 265 6.58 -18.11 22.82
C LEU A 265 7.16 -19.47 22.41
N HIS A 266 8.30 -19.84 23.00
CA HIS A 266 8.97 -21.11 22.68
C HIS A 266 8.04 -22.32 22.92
N GLY A 267 7.89 -23.14 21.88
CA GLY A 267 7.03 -24.33 21.89
C GLY A 267 5.56 -24.08 21.55
N GLU A 268 5.17 -22.83 21.27
CA GLU A 268 3.81 -22.52 20.81
C GLU A 268 3.66 -22.74 19.30
N ASP A 269 2.50 -23.25 18.90
CA ASP A 269 2.13 -23.37 17.49
C ASP A 269 1.80 -22.00 16.86
N SER A 270 1.94 -21.91 15.53
CA SER A 270 1.58 -20.69 14.78
C SER A 270 0.08 -20.40 14.88
N LEU A 271 -0.28 -19.12 14.89
CA LEU A 271 -1.66 -18.65 14.79
C LEU A 271 -2.29 -18.93 13.41
N VAL A 272 -1.45 -19.16 12.40
CA VAL A 272 -1.86 -19.44 11.01
C VAL A 272 -1.55 -20.90 10.71
N CYS A 273 -2.51 -21.63 10.14
CA CYS A 273 -2.30 -23.03 9.80
C CYS A 273 -1.35 -23.19 8.61
N GLN A 274 -0.67 -24.33 8.50
CA GLN A 274 0.37 -24.54 7.50
C GLN A 274 -0.16 -24.40 6.06
N SER A 275 -1.36 -24.92 5.78
CA SER A 275 -1.96 -24.82 4.44
C SER A 275 -2.26 -23.38 4.03
N THR A 276 -2.75 -22.54 4.95
CA THR A 276 -2.93 -21.10 4.71
C THR A 276 -1.59 -20.38 4.62
N LEU A 277 -0.61 -20.76 5.45
CA LEU A 277 0.73 -20.19 5.38
C LEU A 277 1.36 -20.40 4.00
N ASP A 278 1.28 -21.62 3.45
CA ASP A 278 1.77 -21.95 2.10
C ASP A 278 1.06 -21.13 1.01
N ARG A 279 -0.24 -20.83 1.19
CA ARG A 279 -1.00 -19.96 0.28
C ARG A 279 -0.57 -18.50 0.40
N LEU A 280 -0.34 -18.01 1.62
CA LEU A 280 0.17 -16.66 1.88
C LEU A 280 1.56 -16.48 1.29
N HIS A 281 2.43 -17.49 1.31
CA HIS A 281 3.72 -17.44 0.61
C HIS A 281 3.55 -17.25 -0.90
N ARG A 282 2.52 -17.88 -1.50
CA ARG A 282 2.20 -17.74 -2.93
C ARG A 282 1.41 -16.47 -3.25
N THR A 283 1.03 -15.68 -2.25
CA THR A 283 0.36 -14.40 -2.44
C THR A 283 1.34 -13.37 -2.98
N ARG A 284 1.18 -13.04 -4.26
CA ARG A 284 2.01 -12.06 -5.00
C ARG A 284 1.78 -10.64 -4.53
N GLU A 285 0.52 -10.27 -4.33
CA GLU A 285 0.14 -8.90 -4.02
C GLU A 285 -0.97 -8.85 -2.97
N LEU A 286 -0.90 -7.83 -2.11
CA LEU A 286 -1.99 -7.39 -1.25
C LEU A 286 -2.56 -6.10 -1.86
N ASP A 287 -3.56 -6.24 -2.74
CA ASP A 287 -4.07 -5.15 -3.56
C ASP A 287 -5.04 -4.24 -2.77
N TYR A 288 -5.53 -3.19 -3.42
CA TYR A 288 -6.53 -2.28 -2.88
C TYR A 288 -7.70 -3.04 -2.22
N MET A 289 -8.14 -2.54 -1.06
CA MET A 289 -9.14 -3.17 -0.19
C MET A 289 -8.75 -4.52 0.42
N SER A 290 -7.48 -4.91 0.37
CA SER A 290 -6.97 -5.99 1.23
C SER A 290 -7.31 -5.71 2.69
N ASN A 291 -7.77 -6.74 3.39
CA ASN A 291 -8.22 -6.60 4.76
C ASN A 291 -7.93 -7.86 5.58
N ILE A 292 -7.77 -7.66 6.88
CA ILE A 292 -7.71 -8.70 7.90
C ILE A 292 -8.85 -8.43 8.87
N VAL A 293 -9.71 -9.42 9.08
CA VAL A 293 -10.86 -9.32 9.97
C VAL A 293 -10.65 -10.27 11.14
N LEU A 294 -10.72 -9.74 12.36
CA LEU A 294 -10.75 -10.51 13.59
C LEU A 294 -12.18 -10.49 14.13
N ARG A 295 -12.80 -11.66 14.27
CA ARG A 295 -14.14 -11.81 14.84
C ARG A 295 -14.04 -12.53 16.17
N MET A 296 -14.62 -11.94 17.21
CA MET A 296 -14.81 -12.62 18.49
C MET A 296 -16.22 -13.20 18.56
N PHE A 297 -16.33 -14.47 18.94
CA PHE A 297 -17.60 -15.14 19.17
C PHE A 297 -17.69 -15.56 20.63
N GLU A 298 -18.87 -15.40 21.20
CA GLU A 298 -19.21 -15.85 22.55
C GLU A 298 -20.07 -17.11 22.50
N ASN A 299 -19.76 -18.09 23.35
CA ASN A 299 -20.60 -19.23 23.63
C ASN A 299 -21.32 -19.01 24.97
N THR A 300 -22.62 -18.70 24.92
CA THR A 300 -23.42 -18.42 26.12
C THR A 300 -23.84 -19.68 26.88
N GLU A 301 -23.60 -20.87 26.30
CA GLU A 301 -23.94 -22.17 26.93
C GLU A 301 -22.93 -22.60 28.01
N VAL A 302 -21.75 -21.98 28.05
CA VAL A 302 -20.71 -22.27 29.05
C VAL A 302 -20.65 -21.19 30.14
N PRO A 303 -20.10 -21.48 31.33
CA PRO A 303 -19.90 -20.48 32.39
C PRO A 303 -19.11 -19.25 31.94
N LEU A 304 -19.24 -18.12 32.66
CA LEU A 304 -18.56 -16.85 32.35
C LEU A 304 -17.03 -16.97 32.42
N GLU A 305 -16.55 -17.89 33.25
CA GLU A 305 -15.14 -18.16 33.51
C GLU A 305 -14.53 -19.22 32.58
N ASP A 306 -15.32 -19.83 31.70
CA ASP A 306 -14.82 -20.87 30.80
C ASP A 306 -13.89 -20.28 29.73
N GLU A 307 -12.66 -20.80 29.62
CA GLU A 307 -11.65 -20.37 28.64
C GLU A 307 -12.15 -20.53 27.18
N LYS A 308 -13.12 -21.42 26.94
CA LYS A 308 -13.73 -21.66 25.63
C LYS A 308 -14.96 -20.79 25.37
N ARG A 309 -15.35 -19.93 26.33
CA ARG A 309 -16.47 -19.00 26.14
C ARG A 309 -16.22 -18.06 24.98
N PHE A 310 -15.01 -17.50 24.87
CA PHE A 310 -14.66 -16.57 23.81
C PHE A 310 -13.67 -17.19 22.83
N ARG A 311 -14.05 -17.27 21.55
CA ARG A 311 -13.18 -17.71 20.45
C ARG A 311 -12.92 -16.59 19.46
N ILE A 312 -11.74 -16.60 18.86
CA ILE A 312 -11.32 -15.69 17.80
C ILE A 312 -11.28 -16.42 16.47
N GLU A 313 -11.89 -15.83 15.46
CA GLU A 313 -11.71 -16.21 14.06
C GLU A 313 -10.97 -15.09 13.33
N MET A 314 -9.99 -15.47 12.50
CA MET A 314 -9.25 -14.52 11.69
C MET A 314 -9.44 -14.87 10.23
N THR A 315 -9.80 -13.86 9.45
CA THR A 315 -9.92 -14.01 7.99
C THR A 315 -9.13 -12.91 7.29
N PHE A 316 -8.66 -13.20 6.09
CA PHE A 316 -7.88 -12.28 5.28
C PHE A 316 -8.40 -12.26 3.84
N SER A 317 -8.45 -11.10 3.22
CA SER A 317 -8.71 -10.93 1.78
C SER A 317 -7.56 -10.20 1.13
N ARG A 318 -7.17 -10.67 -0.06
CA ARG A 318 -6.14 -10.10 -0.96
C ARG A 318 -6.61 -8.83 -1.68
N GLY A 319 -7.84 -8.40 -1.44
CA GLY A 319 -8.40 -7.20 -2.07
C GLY A 319 -8.85 -7.44 -3.50
N ALA A 320 -8.64 -6.43 -4.35
CA ALA A 320 -9.11 -6.41 -5.72
C ALA A 320 -8.42 -7.39 -6.69
N ASP A 321 -7.27 -7.96 -6.29
CA ASP A 321 -6.44 -8.99 -6.97
C ASP A 321 -6.65 -9.07 -8.50
N LEU A 322 -6.54 -7.94 -9.21
CA LEU A 322 -6.79 -7.85 -10.64
C LEU A 322 -5.48 -7.69 -11.40
N SER A 323 -5.23 -8.59 -12.35
CA SER A 323 -4.21 -8.38 -13.37
C SER A 323 -4.78 -7.52 -14.50
N PRO A 324 -4.18 -6.34 -14.81
CA PRO A 324 -4.58 -5.51 -15.95
C PRO A 324 -4.45 -6.21 -17.31
N LEU A 325 -3.79 -7.37 -17.35
CA LEU A 325 -3.53 -8.16 -18.54
C LEU A 325 -4.45 -9.37 -18.68
N GLU A 326 -5.38 -9.61 -17.75
CA GLU A 326 -6.35 -10.69 -17.88
C GLU A 326 -7.32 -10.46 -19.04
N ASP A 327 -7.63 -11.57 -19.72
CA ASP A 327 -8.20 -11.60 -21.07
C ASP A 327 -9.55 -10.85 -21.15
N LYS A 328 -9.64 -9.87 -22.06
CA LYS A 328 -10.87 -9.09 -22.35
C LYS A 328 -12.01 -9.92 -22.97
N THR A 329 -11.86 -11.24 -23.04
CA THR A 329 -12.77 -12.19 -23.71
C THR A 329 -13.79 -12.83 -22.77
N SER A 330 -13.59 -12.75 -21.45
CA SER A 330 -14.63 -13.11 -20.47
C SER A 330 -15.55 -11.91 -20.23
N GLU A 331 -16.75 -12.11 -19.65
CA GLU A 331 -17.77 -11.07 -19.41
C GLU A 331 -17.33 -9.88 -18.51
N THR A 332 -16.03 -9.72 -18.25
CA THR A 332 -15.36 -8.66 -17.48
C THR A 332 -15.11 -7.36 -18.25
N SER A 333 -15.31 -7.34 -19.57
CA SER A 333 -15.17 -6.12 -20.40
C SER A 333 -16.00 -4.90 -19.94
N PRO A 334 -17.24 -5.04 -19.41
CA PRO A 334 -18.01 -3.92 -18.86
C PRO A 334 -17.47 -3.39 -17.52
N LEU A 335 -16.83 -4.24 -16.69
CA LEU A 335 -16.31 -3.85 -15.37
C LEU A 335 -15.11 -2.90 -15.48
N LEU A 336 -14.28 -3.07 -16.50
CA LEU A 336 -13.22 -2.14 -16.89
C LEU A 336 -13.78 -0.75 -17.29
N GLN A 337 -15.02 -0.70 -17.78
CA GLN A 337 -15.70 0.54 -18.16
C GLN A 337 -16.32 1.30 -16.97
N GLU A 338 -16.66 0.59 -15.89
CA GLU A 338 -17.25 1.19 -14.67
C GLU A 338 -16.22 1.45 -13.55
N HIS A 339 -14.92 1.20 -13.79
CA HIS A 339 -13.85 1.33 -12.79
C HIS A 339 -14.14 0.58 -11.48
N THR A 340 -14.95 -0.49 -11.53
CA THR A 340 -15.31 -1.29 -10.36
C THR A 340 -14.48 -2.57 -10.38
N LEU A 341 -13.68 -2.78 -9.33
CA LEU A 341 -12.80 -3.95 -9.20
C LEU A 341 -13.46 -5.02 -8.31
N PRO A 342 -13.53 -6.30 -8.75
CA PRO A 342 -14.07 -7.37 -7.92
C PRO A 342 -13.14 -7.62 -6.72
N ILE A 343 -13.69 -7.69 -5.51
CA ILE A 343 -12.92 -7.94 -4.29
C ILE A 343 -12.97 -9.43 -3.97
N MET A 344 -11.80 -10.03 -3.75
CA MET A 344 -11.68 -11.42 -3.37
C MET A 344 -12.32 -11.67 -1.99
N GLY A 345 -13.04 -12.79 -1.88
CA GLY A 345 -13.67 -13.18 -0.62
C GLY A 345 -12.66 -13.44 0.50
N PRO A 346 -13.06 -13.28 1.77
CA PRO A 346 -12.17 -13.52 2.90
C PRO A 346 -11.86 -15.03 3.05
N GLU A 347 -10.60 -15.34 3.32
CA GLU A 347 -10.09 -16.68 3.57
C GLU A 347 -9.75 -16.85 5.05
N ARG A 348 -10.06 -18.00 5.63
CA ARG A 348 -9.75 -18.28 7.04
C ARG A 348 -8.26 -18.55 7.25
N LEU A 349 -7.68 -17.96 8.30
CA LEU A 349 -6.27 -18.16 8.64
C LEU A 349 -6.03 -19.42 9.48
N GLN A 350 -7.03 -19.84 10.26
CA GLN A 350 -7.00 -21.06 11.07
C GLN A 350 -7.60 -22.28 10.36
N GLU A 351 -7.28 -23.49 10.84
CA GLU A 351 -7.88 -24.73 10.31
C GLU A 351 -9.38 -24.81 10.57
N VAL A 352 -10.10 -25.49 9.68
CA VAL A 352 -11.54 -25.74 9.85
C VAL A 352 -11.73 -26.64 11.07
N GLY A 353 -12.54 -26.18 12.03
CA GLY A 353 -12.80 -26.90 13.28
C GLY A 353 -11.80 -26.61 14.40
N SER A 354 -10.73 -25.83 14.14
CA SER A 354 -9.87 -25.32 15.21
C SER A 354 -10.61 -24.28 16.06
N CYS A 355 -10.31 -24.27 17.36
CA CYS A 355 -10.82 -23.26 18.29
C CYS A 355 -9.64 -22.47 18.86
N LEU A 356 -9.44 -21.25 18.35
CA LEU A 356 -8.51 -20.29 18.93
C LEU A 356 -9.25 -19.52 20.04
N THR A 357 -8.91 -19.79 21.30
CA THR A 357 -9.49 -19.05 22.43
C THR A 357 -8.94 -17.63 22.46
N LEU A 358 -9.71 -16.70 23.06
CA LEU A 358 -9.25 -15.32 23.28
C LEU A 358 -7.93 -15.30 24.06
N ASP A 359 -7.83 -16.06 25.16
CA ASP A 359 -6.62 -16.10 25.99
C ASP A 359 -5.38 -16.57 25.23
N LYS A 360 -5.55 -17.57 24.35
CA LYS A 360 -4.48 -18.04 23.48
C LYS A 360 -4.08 -16.98 22.46
N PHE A 361 -5.03 -16.30 21.83
CA PHE A 361 -4.74 -15.19 20.92
C PHE A 361 -3.99 -14.06 21.64
N GLU A 362 -4.48 -13.63 22.81
CA GLU A 362 -3.82 -12.60 23.62
C GLU A 362 -2.39 -13.01 23.98
N LYS A 363 -2.17 -14.24 24.45
CA LYS A 363 -0.85 -14.75 24.78
C LYS A 363 0.13 -14.62 23.61
N MET A 364 -0.30 -15.03 22.41
CA MET A 364 0.53 -15.02 21.21
C MET A 364 0.86 -13.62 20.71
N VAL A 365 -0.01 -12.64 20.98
CA VAL A 365 0.07 -11.31 20.37
C VAL A 365 0.60 -10.25 21.33
N ARG A 366 0.41 -10.44 22.64
CA ARG A 366 0.82 -9.51 23.71
C ARG A 366 2.28 -9.06 23.65
N PRO A 367 3.29 -9.90 23.31
CA PRO A 367 4.68 -9.44 23.21
C PRO A 367 4.89 -8.33 22.16
N PHE A 368 4.02 -8.26 21.15
CA PHE A 368 4.13 -7.31 20.04
C PHE A 368 3.19 -6.12 20.17
N ALA A 369 2.37 -6.08 21.22
CA ALA A 369 1.41 -5.03 21.47
C ALA A 369 2.01 -3.90 22.33
N MET A 370 1.61 -2.65 22.03
CA MET A 370 1.85 -1.54 22.94
C MET A 370 1.03 -1.74 24.23
N PRO A 371 1.67 -1.70 25.41
CA PRO A 371 0.93 -1.71 26.68
C PRO A 371 -0.04 -0.52 26.77
N PRO A 372 -1.23 -0.67 27.39
CA PRO A 372 -2.21 0.40 27.53
C PRO A 372 -1.63 1.70 28.14
N GLU A 373 -0.66 1.56 29.04
CA GLU A 373 -0.02 2.65 29.77
C GLU A 373 0.89 3.50 28.87
N ASP A 374 1.40 2.92 27.79
CA ASP A 374 2.33 3.55 26.85
C ASP A 374 1.62 4.28 25.70
N PHE A 375 0.28 4.21 25.63
CA PHE A 375 -0.46 4.93 24.61
C PHE A 375 -0.36 6.44 24.83
N PRO A 376 -0.08 7.23 23.76
CA PRO A 376 -0.03 8.68 23.88
C PRO A 376 -1.42 9.20 24.30
N PRO A 377 -1.48 10.26 25.14
CA PRO A 377 -2.75 10.82 25.58
C PRO A 377 -3.58 11.23 24.35
N ALA A 378 -4.89 10.96 24.42
CA ALA A 378 -5.82 11.27 23.34
C ALA A 378 -5.75 12.76 23.01
N THR A 379 -5.11 13.11 21.90
CA THR A 379 -5.15 14.47 21.36
C THR A 379 -6.51 14.62 20.68
N PRO A 380 -7.32 15.63 21.02
CA PRO A 380 -8.59 15.86 20.34
C PRO A 380 -8.29 16.09 18.85
N GLN A 381 -8.80 15.19 18.01
CA GLN A 381 -8.57 15.23 16.57
C GLN A 381 -9.29 16.45 15.96
N ALA A 382 -8.55 17.51 15.69
CA ALA A 382 -8.97 18.50 14.71
C ALA A 382 -8.86 17.88 13.32
N LEU A 383 -9.98 17.83 12.60
CA LEU A 383 -10.08 17.46 11.19
C LEU A 383 -9.33 18.51 10.35
N GLY A 384 -8.01 18.34 10.18
CA GLY A 384 -7.11 19.31 9.55
C GLY A 384 -6.51 18.79 8.26
N TYR A 385 -6.92 19.42 7.15
CA TYR A 385 -6.50 19.18 5.77
C TYR A 385 -4.98 19.11 5.57
N PHE A 386 -4.52 18.10 4.82
CA PHE A 386 -3.19 18.06 4.23
C PHE A 386 -3.04 19.21 3.23
N SER A 387 -2.17 20.16 3.51
CA SER A 387 -1.67 21.12 2.52
C SER A 387 -0.17 21.32 2.70
N LYS A 388 0.62 20.47 2.06
CA LYS A 388 2.04 20.69 1.76
C LYS A 388 2.41 20.02 0.42
N GLY A 389 1.92 20.59 -0.67
CA GLY A 389 2.27 20.20 -2.05
C GLY A 389 2.76 21.35 -2.93
N ALA A 390 2.98 22.55 -2.37
CA ALA A 390 3.30 23.74 -3.17
C ALA A 390 4.77 23.86 -3.61
N GLY A 391 5.68 23.02 -3.08
CA GLY A 391 7.12 23.13 -3.35
C GLY A 391 7.63 22.41 -4.60
N VAL A 392 6.78 21.61 -5.28
CA VAL A 392 7.18 20.82 -6.45
C VAL A 392 7.03 21.63 -7.75
N LEU A 393 6.01 22.50 -7.84
CA LEU A 393 5.75 23.31 -9.03
C LEU A 393 6.84 24.37 -9.28
N GLU A 394 7.38 25.00 -8.25
CA GLU A 394 8.48 25.99 -8.40
C GLU A 394 9.80 25.35 -8.83
N ARG A 395 10.03 24.07 -8.53
CA ARG A 395 11.26 23.35 -8.93
C ARG A 395 11.17 22.74 -10.32
N LEU A 396 9.98 22.56 -10.90
CA LEU A 396 9.81 22.07 -12.27
C LEU A 396 10.01 23.18 -13.31
N ALA A 397 9.70 24.43 -12.95
CA ALA A 397 9.90 25.60 -13.81
C ALA A 397 11.39 25.89 -14.13
N SER A 398 12.34 25.36 -13.35
CA SER A 398 13.78 25.55 -13.58
C SER A 398 14.42 24.52 -14.52
N PHE A 399 13.69 23.47 -14.91
CA PHE A 399 14.19 22.42 -15.82
C PHE A 399 13.83 22.65 -17.30
N TRP A 400 13.12 23.73 -17.64
CA TRP A 400 12.71 24.05 -19.01
C TRP A 400 13.50 25.23 -19.60
N PRO A 401 14.32 25.04 -20.65
CA PRO A 401 14.91 26.14 -21.40
C PRO A 401 14.00 26.57 -22.57
N PHE A 402 14.17 27.82 -23.04
CA PHE A 402 13.44 28.57 -24.09
C PHE A 402 12.20 29.34 -23.58
N HIS A 403 12.06 30.67 -23.66
CA HIS A 403 12.73 31.75 -24.41
C HIS A 403 12.98 32.97 -23.48
N LYS A 404 14.24 33.41 -23.32
CA LYS A 404 14.54 34.81 -22.95
C LYS A 404 14.58 35.63 -24.25
N GLY A 405 13.40 36.01 -24.73
CA GLY A 405 13.22 36.95 -25.82
C GLY A 405 12.69 38.28 -25.28
N ALA A 406 13.30 39.38 -25.73
CA ALA A 406 13.16 40.72 -25.21
C ALA A 406 11.72 41.29 -25.13
N ALA A 407 11.38 41.91 -24.00
CA ALA A 407 10.45 43.04 -23.95
C ALA A 407 10.85 43.95 -22.78
N ASN A 408 11.67 44.94 -23.10
CA ASN A 408 12.08 46.01 -22.21
C ASN A 408 10.91 46.99 -22.10
N GLY A 409 10.26 47.07 -20.93
CA GLY A 409 9.08 47.93 -20.71
C GLY A 409 8.99 48.36 -19.26
N LYS A 410 9.62 49.49 -18.94
CA LYS A 410 9.53 50.18 -17.65
C LYS A 410 8.07 50.45 -17.28
N ILE A 411 7.64 50.05 -16.09
CA ILE A 411 6.55 50.73 -15.37
C ILE A 411 7.03 50.99 -13.94
N THR A 412 7.23 52.28 -13.69
CA THR A 412 7.64 52.90 -12.43
C THR A 412 6.51 52.89 -11.41
N GLU A 413 6.84 52.54 -10.17
CA GLU A 413 6.04 52.84 -8.97
C GLU A 413 5.74 54.34 -8.86
N LYS A 414 4.46 54.66 -8.64
CA LYS A 414 4.07 55.86 -7.90
C LYS A 414 2.94 55.50 -6.94
N ALA A 415 3.28 55.45 -5.66
CA ALA A 415 2.34 55.58 -4.57
C ALA A 415 1.86 57.03 -4.47
N ALA A 416 0.54 57.25 -4.34
CA ALA A 416 -0.03 58.43 -3.70
C ALA A 416 -1.49 58.17 -3.28
N ASN A 417 -1.71 58.24 -1.97
CA ASN A 417 -2.94 58.54 -1.23
C ASN A 417 -4.15 59.07 -2.01
N CYS A 418 -5.35 58.56 -1.69
CA CYS A 418 -6.31 59.36 -0.92
C CYS A 418 -7.47 58.49 -0.39
N GLN A 419 -7.73 58.60 0.92
CA GLN A 419 -8.97 58.18 1.57
C GLN A 419 -10.15 59.05 1.09
N LYS A 420 -11.28 58.40 0.81
CA LYS A 420 -12.59 58.77 1.37
C LYS A 420 -13.54 57.59 1.27
#